data_AF-A0A0W0G039-F1
#
_entry.id   AF-A0A0W0G039-F1
#
_cell.length_a   1.000
_cell.length_b   1.000
_cell.length_c   1.000
_cell.angle_alpha   90.00
_cell.angle_beta   90.00
_cell.angle_gamma   90.00
#
_symmetry.space_group_name_H-M   'P 1'
#
loop_
_entity.id
_entity.type
_entity.pdbx_description
1 polymer ?
#
loop_
_entity_poly.entity_id
_entity_poly.type
_entity_poly.pdbx_seq_one_letter_code
_entity_poly.pdbx_strand_id
1 'polypeptide(L)'
;MSTPGVCIAANPDVSGIGVRVAVYAQTFLSYAPAFLFTYDGKLDLEEEQALLKIYTPLLISSMALLITTGIQQVTIGLGNHHILLVLNLMWMMNASALVLCVVPTLEWLSRPQVLPVVHQKLARRWKMLSWFPSRSQERHLLFWWPRRHRQLLGVVFVSVHLMGMSVLGLWHWIRLNIRGLNSNLDPSECFDKITTTYLFMRFPITDDRIRVLSLVFYSFMAIPILNIEFAVMLVNGISWLIVSPGRRILNRVLPQTLRLLYTWFLLTAYGRDWPWLEPRLKCIVAVLLPLFIAVHTVIDTELTINRNTALVGNDEKQWTFGQVLALLLVILPLIQAISMFLTGTPIGKKIWRWSSNVRHGRKRVNVRWWMSGILLPSQPWSEIYKQVDEALHMSRTACADLRREIDQLDGLTLPCVAASAVFSIGSLLFIADQTLKITNETFTFPGHPPLVHPTISRPIFAGSPTDHLNAPKPEPPDFRATSEARVSLALKRLKRAITDARDNISIAQSVRFPDITEQSRYNAVVTHLKHLLAILDIALTTARSLSMSGACLLREEVNNWGHDVDYLYHICHFDYREAVGQISANMVYDLGGIPKDKENETVHSDVSSERELESDLGENFDGAED
;
A
#
# COMPACT_ATOMS: atom_id res chain seq x y z
N MET A 1 41.72 -22.96 31.77
CA MET A 1 42.30 -21.61 31.58
C MET A 1 41.16 -20.69 31.20
N SER A 2 40.76 -19.77 32.07
CA SER A 2 39.78 -18.72 31.75
C SER A 2 40.37 -17.87 30.62
N THR A 3 39.60 -17.66 29.56
CA THR A 3 39.98 -16.73 28.49
C THR A 3 40.17 -15.34 29.12
N PRO A 4 41.38 -14.76 29.08
CA PRO A 4 41.62 -13.45 29.69
C PRO A 4 40.72 -12.41 29.01
N GLY A 5 39.69 -11.94 29.71
CA GLY A 5 38.79 -10.89 29.22
C GLY A 5 37.30 -11.10 29.52
N VAL A 6 36.85 -12.34 29.79
CA VAL A 6 35.43 -12.59 30.13
C VAL A 6 35.20 -12.31 31.61
N CYS A 7 34.30 -11.38 31.90
CA CYS A 7 33.97 -10.93 33.26
C CYS A 7 32.49 -10.59 33.46
N ILE A 8 31.68 -10.71 32.42
CA ILE A 8 30.22 -10.62 32.50
C ILE A 8 29.71 -12.01 32.16
N ALA A 9 28.94 -12.63 33.06
CA ALA A 9 28.31 -13.90 32.77
C ALA A 9 27.24 -13.71 31.69
N ALA A 10 27.36 -14.44 30.58
CA ALA A 10 26.38 -14.37 29.48
C ALA A 10 24.96 -14.69 29.96
N ASN A 11 23.97 -13.97 29.43
CA ASN A 11 22.56 -14.24 29.68
C ASN A 11 21.77 -14.22 28.36
N PRO A 12 21.76 -15.34 27.62
CA PRO A 12 21.07 -15.44 26.34
C PRO A 12 19.55 -15.30 26.46
N ASP A 13 18.94 -15.38 27.65
CA ASP A 13 17.50 -15.12 27.82
C ASP A 13 17.17 -13.62 27.92
N VAL A 14 18.17 -12.76 28.12
CA VAL A 14 18.01 -11.31 28.15
C VAL A 14 18.53 -10.67 26.88
N SER A 15 19.77 -10.99 26.52
CA SER A 15 20.47 -10.38 25.39
C SER A 15 20.64 -11.33 24.21
N GLY A 16 20.02 -12.50 24.22
CA GLY A 16 20.06 -13.43 23.10
C GLY A 16 19.42 -12.92 21.82
N ILE A 17 19.94 -13.40 20.69
CA ILE A 17 19.51 -12.94 19.36
C ILE A 17 18.01 -13.17 19.12
N GLY A 18 17.44 -14.30 19.55
CA GLY A 18 16.02 -14.58 19.36
C GLY A 18 15.11 -13.64 20.14
N VAL A 19 15.48 -13.25 21.37
CA VAL A 19 14.74 -12.24 22.15
C VAL A 19 14.79 -10.89 21.43
N ARG A 20 15.98 -10.43 21.03
CA ARG A 20 16.12 -9.14 20.34
C ARG A 20 15.32 -9.10 19.04
N VAL A 21 15.47 -10.11 18.18
CA VAL A 21 14.72 -10.23 16.93
C VAL A 21 13.22 -10.24 17.18
N ALA A 22 12.75 -10.94 18.21
CA ALA A 22 11.33 -10.97 18.57
C ALA A 22 10.82 -9.57 18.96
N VAL A 23 11.52 -8.87 19.85
CA VAL A 23 11.12 -7.53 20.29
C VAL A 23 11.20 -6.54 19.11
N TYR A 24 12.24 -6.62 18.27
CA TYR A 24 12.37 -5.78 17.06
C TYR A 24 11.19 -6.02 16.13
N ALA A 25 10.90 -7.28 15.79
CA ALA A 25 9.81 -7.63 14.89
C ALA A 25 8.45 -7.17 15.44
N GLN A 26 8.14 -7.44 16.71
CA GLN A 26 6.88 -6.99 17.33
C GLN A 26 6.75 -5.46 17.31
N THR A 27 7.83 -4.75 17.61
CA THR A 27 7.86 -3.28 17.59
C THR A 27 7.61 -2.75 16.18
N PHE A 28 8.36 -3.22 15.17
CA PHE A 28 8.23 -2.71 13.79
C PHE A 28 6.92 -3.11 13.12
N LEU A 29 6.41 -4.32 13.38
CA LEU A 29 5.10 -4.76 12.88
C LEU A 29 3.95 -3.89 13.41
N SER A 30 4.10 -3.30 14.60
CA SER A 30 3.07 -2.41 15.17
C SER A 30 2.95 -1.06 14.44
N TYR A 31 4.04 -0.57 13.84
CA TYR A 31 4.04 0.70 13.12
C TYR A 31 3.37 0.63 11.74
N ALA A 32 3.41 -0.52 11.07
CA ALA A 32 2.80 -0.69 9.75
C ALA A 32 1.29 -0.34 9.73
N PRO A 33 0.43 -0.94 10.58
CA PRO A 33 -0.98 -0.57 10.64
C PRO A 33 -1.19 0.86 11.16
N ALA A 34 -0.37 1.34 12.09
CA ALA A 34 -0.44 2.73 12.55
C ALA A 34 -0.21 3.72 11.40
N PHE A 35 0.78 3.47 10.56
CA PHE A 35 1.05 4.31 9.39
C PHE A 35 -0.12 4.26 8.38
N LEU A 36 -0.69 3.08 8.14
CA LEU A 36 -1.80 2.91 7.21
C LEU A 36 -3.07 3.63 7.68
N PHE A 37 -3.43 3.47 8.96
CA PHE A 37 -4.65 4.10 9.52
C PHE A 37 -4.49 5.60 9.71
N THR A 38 -3.27 6.09 9.98
CA THR A 38 -3.06 7.54 10.14
C THR A 38 -2.85 8.30 8.83
N TYR A 39 -2.73 7.60 7.70
CA TYR A 39 -2.39 8.19 6.41
C TYR A 39 -3.42 9.23 5.94
N ASP A 40 -4.70 9.01 6.20
CA ASP A 40 -5.76 9.93 5.81
C ASP A 40 -5.97 11.10 6.81
N GLY A 41 -5.24 11.07 7.93
CA GLY A 41 -5.28 12.07 9.01
C GLY A 41 -6.51 11.98 9.90
N LYS A 42 -7.29 10.91 9.78
CA LYS A 42 -8.40 10.57 10.67
C LYS A 42 -8.09 9.23 11.30
N LEU A 43 -8.68 8.97 12.45
CA LEU A 43 -8.63 7.63 13.03
C LEU A 43 -10.07 7.27 13.38
N ASP A 44 -10.64 6.35 12.62
CA ASP A 44 -11.98 5.89 12.93
C ASP A 44 -11.99 4.98 14.18
N LEU A 45 -13.18 4.68 14.70
CA LEU A 45 -13.30 3.86 15.90
C LEU A 45 -12.87 2.40 15.66
N GLU A 46 -12.99 1.89 14.43
CA GLU A 46 -12.61 0.51 14.09
C GLU A 46 -11.09 0.37 13.97
N GLU A 47 -10.43 1.33 13.31
CA GLU A 47 -8.99 1.50 13.20
C GLU A 47 -8.34 1.68 14.58
N GLU A 48 -8.94 2.51 15.44
CA GLU A 48 -8.47 2.67 16.81
C GLU A 48 -8.54 1.35 17.60
N GLN A 49 -9.64 0.60 17.47
CA GLN A 49 -9.77 -0.71 18.09
C GLN A 49 -8.78 -1.72 17.51
N ALA A 50 -8.52 -1.65 16.21
CA ALA A 50 -7.53 -2.47 15.54
C ALA A 50 -6.13 -2.18 16.08
N LEU A 51 -5.74 -0.90 16.20
CA LEU A 51 -4.49 -0.48 16.86
C LEU A 51 -4.40 -1.04 18.26
N LEU A 52 -5.41 -0.84 19.10
CA LEU A 52 -5.39 -1.36 20.46
C LEU A 52 -5.14 -2.88 20.49
N LYS A 53 -5.74 -3.65 19.58
CA LYS A 53 -5.52 -5.11 19.47
C LYS A 53 -4.08 -5.48 19.10
N ILE A 54 -3.43 -4.73 18.22
CA ILE A 54 -2.02 -4.96 17.81
C ILE A 54 -1.06 -4.66 18.96
N TYR A 55 -1.30 -3.55 19.66
CA TYR A 55 -0.40 -3.04 20.68
C TYR A 55 -0.61 -3.73 22.05
N THR A 56 -1.77 -4.35 22.30
CA THR A 56 -2.03 -5.09 23.55
C THR A 56 -0.99 -6.20 23.80
N PRO A 57 -0.70 -7.11 22.85
CA PRO A 57 0.38 -8.09 23.01
C PRO A 57 1.73 -7.44 23.32
N LEU A 58 2.05 -6.33 22.66
CA LEU A 58 3.31 -5.62 22.88
C LEU A 58 3.40 -5.04 24.30
N LEU A 59 2.32 -4.41 24.78
CA LEU A 59 2.24 -3.89 26.14
C LEU A 59 2.33 -5.00 27.19
N ILE A 60 1.67 -6.14 26.96
CA ILE A 60 1.77 -7.30 27.84
C ILE A 60 3.20 -7.85 27.86
N SER A 61 3.83 -8.02 26.70
CA SER A 61 5.23 -8.45 26.61
C SER A 61 6.16 -7.47 27.33
N SER A 62 5.91 -6.17 27.21
CA SER A 62 6.72 -5.14 27.86
C SER A 62 6.57 -5.15 29.38
N MET A 63 5.35 -5.34 29.88
CA MET A 63 5.09 -5.54 31.32
C MET A 63 5.72 -6.82 31.84
N ALA A 64 5.61 -7.90 31.09
CA ALA A 64 6.23 -9.17 31.43
C ALA A 64 7.75 -8.99 31.57
N LEU A 65 8.40 -8.34 30.60
CA LEU A 65 9.82 -8.03 30.65
C LEU A 65 10.20 -7.18 31.88
N LEU A 66 9.35 -6.24 32.28
CA LEU A 66 9.57 -5.41 33.47
C LEU A 66 9.49 -6.21 34.77
N ILE A 67 8.44 -7.02 34.90
CA ILE A 67 8.23 -7.85 36.08
C ILE A 67 9.33 -8.91 36.18
N THR A 68 9.68 -9.59 35.09
CA THR A 68 10.72 -10.62 35.09
C THR A 68 12.09 -10.02 35.41
N THR A 69 12.41 -8.84 34.90
CA THR A 69 13.65 -8.12 35.23
C THR A 69 13.70 -7.78 36.72
N GLY A 70 12.59 -7.29 37.29
CA GLY A 70 12.50 -7.02 38.71
C GLY A 70 12.69 -8.28 39.56
N ILE A 71 12.01 -9.38 39.21
CA ILE A 71 12.15 -10.67 39.91
C ILE A 71 13.60 -11.17 39.80
N GLN A 72 14.16 -11.22 38.60
CA GLN A 72 15.51 -11.73 38.36
C GLN A 72 16.58 -10.89 39.07
N GLN A 73 16.41 -9.57 39.11
CA GLN A 73 17.28 -8.66 39.84
C GLN A 73 17.27 -8.94 41.35
N VAL A 74 16.12 -9.33 41.91
CA VAL A 74 15.98 -9.62 43.35
C VAL A 74 16.44 -11.04 43.69
N THR A 75 16.24 -12.01 42.80
CA THR A 75 16.52 -13.43 43.10
C THR A 75 17.95 -13.84 42.78
N ILE A 76 18.40 -13.57 41.56
CA ILE A 76 19.69 -14.04 41.02
C ILE A 76 20.68 -12.87 40.92
N GLY A 77 20.16 -11.65 40.82
CA GLY A 77 20.93 -10.48 40.40
C GLY A 77 21.04 -10.42 38.88
N LEU A 78 20.92 -9.22 38.33
CA LEU A 78 21.13 -8.97 36.92
C LEU A 78 22.33 -8.02 36.76
N GLY A 79 23.31 -8.42 35.95
CA GLY A 79 24.48 -7.60 35.70
C GLY A 79 24.11 -6.25 35.05
N ASN A 80 24.90 -5.21 35.31
CA ASN A 80 24.64 -3.85 34.80
C ASN A 80 24.48 -3.79 33.28
N HIS A 81 25.26 -4.58 32.55
CA HIS A 81 25.15 -4.72 31.10
C HIS A 81 23.75 -5.19 30.67
N HIS A 82 23.24 -6.24 31.30
CA HIS A 82 21.93 -6.80 30.97
C HIS A 82 20.79 -5.85 31.35
N ILE A 83 20.88 -5.14 32.48
CA ILE A 83 19.88 -4.12 32.86
C ILE A 83 19.80 -3.02 31.80
N LEU A 84 20.94 -2.53 31.28
CA LEU A 84 20.96 -1.52 30.22
C LEU A 84 20.29 -2.02 28.93
N LEU A 85 20.56 -3.27 28.54
CA LEU A 85 19.93 -3.86 27.35
C LEU A 85 18.42 -4.01 27.54
N VAL A 86 17.98 -4.48 28.70
CA VAL A 86 16.56 -4.55 29.03
C VAL A 86 15.91 -3.17 28.97
N LEU A 87 16.52 -2.14 29.56
CA LEU A 87 16.01 -0.76 29.50
C LEU A 87 15.88 -0.27 28.06
N ASN A 88 16.86 -0.53 27.19
CA ASN A 88 16.78 -0.17 25.78
C ASN A 88 15.64 -0.92 25.06
N LEU A 89 15.49 -2.23 25.28
CA LEU A 89 14.40 -3.01 24.70
C LEU A 89 13.03 -2.49 25.17
N MET A 90 12.89 -2.16 26.45
CA MET A 90 11.68 -1.55 27.01
C MET A 90 11.38 -0.18 26.39
N TRP A 91 12.38 0.70 26.25
CA TRP A 91 12.22 2.01 25.60
C TRP A 91 11.70 1.88 24.18
N MET A 92 12.22 0.92 23.41
CA MET A 92 11.80 0.66 22.05
C MET A 92 10.35 0.16 21.98
N MET A 93 9.95 -0.79 22.84
CA MET A 93 8.56 -1.25 22.91
C MET A 93 7.62 -0.10 23.28
N ASN A 94 8.00 0.73 24.25
CA ASN A 94 7.21 1.88 24.66
C ASN A 94 7.12 2.97 23.62
N ALA A 95 8.21 3.26 22.89
CA ALA A 95 8.18 4.21 21.80
C ALA A 95 7.06 3.87 20.81
N SER A 96 6.93 2.59 20.45
CA SER A 96 5.83 2.18 19.58
C SER A 96 4.46 2.28 20.25
N ALA A 97 4.33 1.91 21.54
CA ALA A 97 3.07 2.01 22.25
C ALA A 97 2.61 3.47 22.49
N LEU A 98 3.53 4.44 22.47
CA LEU A 98 3.18 5.87 22.52
C LEU A 98 2.28 6.30 21.36
N VAL A 99 2.34 5.61 20.21
CA VAL A 99 1.44 5.88 19.07
C VAL A 99 -0.02 5.73 19.46
N LEU A 100 -0.37 4.75 20.32
CA LEU A 100 -1.72 4.58 20.86
C LEU A 100 -2.19 5.77 21.69
N CYS A 101 -1.27 6.47 22.34
CA CYS A 101 -1.61 7.60 23.20
C CYS A 101 -1.67 8.88 22.37
N VAL A 102 -0.63 9.12 21.57
CA VAL A 102 -0.43 10.39 20.88
C VAL A 102 -1.43 10.57 19.74
N VAL A 103 -1.62 9.57 18.86
CA VAL A 103 -2.47 9.75 17.68
C VAL A 103 -3.93 10.09 18.04
N PRO A 104 -4.63 9.31 18.90
CA PRO A 104 -6.00 9.64 19.28
C PRO A 104 -6.11 10.99 20.01
N THR A 105 -5.08 11.36 20.77
CA THR A 105 -5.01 12.64 21.49
C THR A 105 -4.87 13.81 20.53
N LEU A 106 -3.99 13.71 19.52
CA LEU A 106 -3.85 14.73 18.47
C LEU A 106 -5.10 14.86 17.63
N GLU A 107 -5.73 13.73 17.28
CA GLU A 107 -6.99 13.74 16.56
C GLU A 107 -8.08 14.42 17.39
N TRP A 108 -8.21 14.10 18.68
CA TRP A 108 -9.14 14.75 19.59
C TRP A 108 -8.90 16.26 19.67
N LEU A 109 -7.64 16.69 19.78
CA LEU A 109 -7.25 18.11 19.79
C LEU A 109 -7.61 18.82 18.48
N SER A 110 -7.57 18.10 17.36
CA SER A 110 -7.88 18.65 16.03
C SER A 110 -9.38 18.78 15.76
N ARG A 111 -10.23 18.03 16.46
CA ARG A 111 -11.68 18.05 16.22
C ARG A 111 -12.25 19.40 16.67
N PRO A 112 -12.90 20.17 15.77
CA PRO A 112 -13.58 21.39 16.18
C PRO A 112 -14.68 21.01 17.18
N GLN A 113 -14.52 21.45 18.43
CA GLN A 113 -15.52 21.19 19.46
C GLN A 113 -16.80 21.93 19.09
N VAL A 114 -17.79 21.20 18.59
CA VAL A 114 -19.18 21.65 18.56
C VAL A 114 -19.66 21.64 19.99
N LEU A 115 -19.33 22.69 20.74
CA LEU A 115 -19.84 22.92 22.09
C LEU A 115 -21.38 22.87 22.00
N PRO A 116 -22.05 22.05 22.82
CA PRO A 116 -23.51 22.02 22.83
C PRO A 116 -24.05 23.44 23.03
N VAL A 117 -25.10 23.81 22.31
CA VAL A 117 -25.65 25.18 22.25
C VAL A 117 -25.90 25.79 23.64
N VAL A 118 -26.22 24.95 24.62
CA VAL A 118 -26.38 25.30 26.04
C VAL A 118 -25.08 25.86 26.64
N HIS A 119 -23.94 25.23 26.37
CA HIS A 119 -22.63 25.73 26.80
C HIS A 119 -22.19 26.96 26.01
N GLN A 120 -22.68 27.15 24.78
CA GLN A 120 -22.40 28.38 24.03
C GLN A 120 -23.06 29.60 24.68
N LYS A 121 -24.28 29.46 25.21
CA LYS A 121 -24.96 30.53 25.97
C LYS A 121 -24.25 30.80 27.30
N LEU A 122 -23.87 29.76 28.05
CA LEU A 122 -23.08 29.93 29.28
C LEU A 122 -21.72 30.56 28.99
N ALA A 123 -20.98 30.10 27.98
CA ALA A 123 -19.69 30.68 27.61
C ALA A 123 -19.81 32.15 27.18
N ARG A 124 -20.91 32.56 26.51
CA ARG A 124 -21.17 33.99 26.22
C ARG A 124 -21.45 34.79 27.49
N ARG A 125 -22.18 34.21 28.46
CA ARG A 125 -22.51 34.85 29.74
C ARG A 125 -21.27 34.96 30.64
N TRP A 126 -20.40 33.96 30.63
CA TRP A 126 -19.14 33.93 31.36
C TRP A 126 -18.03 34.77 30.70
N LYS A 127 -18.07 34.97 29.37
CA LYS A 127 -17.22 35.96 28.69
C LYS A 127 -17.41 37.38 29.21
N MET A 128 -18.54 37.65 29.87
CA MET A 128 -18.89 38.93 30.47
C MET A 128 -18.31 39.09 31.90
N LEU A 129 -17.96 37.99 32.58
CA LEU A 129 -17.18 38.00 33.82
C LEU A 129 -15.69 37.87 33.49
N SER A 130 -15.09 38.97 33.04
CA SER A 130 -13.78 39.06 32.39
C SER A 130 -12.55 38.97 33.31
N TRP A 131 -12.51 38.04 34.27
CA TRP A 131 -11.31 37.83 35.12
C TRP A 131 -10.64 36.46 34.98
N PHE A 132 -11.26 35.51 34.28
CA PHE A 132 -10.64 34.21 34.05
C PHE A 132 -9.68 34.24 32.84
N PRO A 133 -8.48 33.65 32.97
CA PRO A 133 -7.45 33.66 31.95
C PRO A 133 -7.92 33.01 30.65
N SER A 134 -7.33 33.48 29.55
CA SER A 134 -7.76 33.24 28.17
C SER A 134 -8.09 31.78 27.84
N ARG A 135 -8.98 31.58 26.85
CA ARG A 135 -9.44 30.33 26.20
C ARG A 135 -8.38 29.23 25.92
N SER A 136 -7.09 29.44 26.14
CA SER A 136 -6.09 28.38 26.11
C SER A 136 -6.08 27.55 27.39
N GLN A 137 -6.35 28.12 28.57
CA GLN A 137 -6.13 27.43 29.85
C GLN A 137 -7.24 26.42 30.20
N GLU A 138 -8.51 26.68 29.86
CA GLU A 138 -9.59 25.70 30.01
C GLU A 138 -9.42 24.46 29.13
N ARG A 139 -8.68 24.57 28.00
CA ARG A 139 -8.39 23.43 27.13
C ARG A 139 -7.42 22.43 27.75
N HIS A 140 -6.60 22.85 28.71
CA HIS A 140 -5.61 21.97 29.36
C HIS A 140 -6.20 21.12 30.50
N LEU A 141 -7.20 21.62 31.24
CA LEU A 141 -7.78 20.89 32.37
C LEU A 141 -8.85 19.86 31.95
N LEU A 142 -9.58 20.11 30.86
CA LEU A 142 -10.53 19.15 30.28
C LEU A 142 -9.89 18.14 29.32
N PHE A 143 -8.57 18.27 29.08
CA PHE A 143 -7.76 17.41 28.21
C PHE A 143 -7.82 15.93 28.58
N TRP A 144 -7.98 15.64 29.88
CA TRP A 144 -7.90 14.28 30.42
C TRP A 144 -9.23 13.56 30.55
N TRP A 145 -10.39 14.17 30.23
CA TRP A 145 -11.64 13.41 30.32
C TRP A 145 -11.77 12.49 29.12
N PRO A 146 -11.34 11.22 29.21
CA PRO A 146 -11.28 10.33 28.08
C PRO A 146 -12.72 9.97 27.80
N ARG A 147 -13.27 10.47 26.70
CA ARG A 147 -14.67 10.21 26.33
C ARG A 147 -14.94 8.72 26.09
N ARG A 148 -13.88 7.89 26.03
CA ARG A 148 -13.93 6.44 25.83
C ARG A 148 -13.08 5.73 26.90
N HIS A 149 -13.74 4.99 27.81
CA HIS A 149 -13.08 4.20 28.87
C HIS A 149 -11.98 3.24 28.36
N ARG A 150 -12.07 2.76 27.11
CA ARG A 150 -11.07 1.86 26.53
C ARG A 150 -9.74 2.53 26.19
N GLN A 151 -9.76 3.79 25.74
CA GLN A 151 -8.54 4.57 25.48
C GLN A 151 -7.79 4.85 26.78
N LEU A 152 -8.54 5.20 27.83
CA LEU A 152 -7.97 5.43 29.15
C LEU A 152 -7.17 4.22 29.62
N LEU A 153 -7.68 3.01 29.41
CA LEU A 153 -6.97 1.79 29.79
C LEU A 153 -5.63 1.69 29.05
N GLY A 154 -5.61 1.86 27.72
CA GLY A 154 -4.36 1.86 26.95
C GLY A 154 -3.35 2.91 27.43
N VAL A 155 -3.80 4.15 27.66
CA VAL A 155 -2.97 5.25 28.16
C VAL A 155 -2.44 4.96 29.56
N VAL A 156 -3.26 4.42 30.45
CA VAL A 156 -2.85 4.02 31.81
C VAL A 156 -1.81 2.91 31.74
N PHE A 157 -2.00 1.89 30.90
CA PHE A 157 -1.01 0.81 30.73
C PHE A 157 0.34 1.35 30.25
N VAL A 158 0.35 2.22 29.22
CA VAL A 158 1.58 2.86 28.72
C VAL A 158 2.23 3.72 29.80
N SER A 159 1.45 4.53 30.51
CA SER A 159 1.94 5.41 31.58
C SER A 159 2.52 4.63 32.76
N VAL A 160 1.88 3.55 33.18
CA VAL A 160 2.35 2.67 34.26
C VAL A 160 3.63 1.94 33.84
N HIS A 161 3.72 1.51 32.57
CA HIS A 161 4.93 0.86 32.06
C HIS A 161 6.11 1.83 32.06
N LEU A 162 5.91 3.03 31.49
CA LEU A 162 6.92 4.09 31.47
C LEU A 162 7.37 4.44 32.89
N MET A 163 6.44 4.54 33.84
CA MET A 163 6.78 4.75 35.25
C MET A 163 7.64 3.60 35.79
N GLY A 164 7.23 2.35 35.61
CA GLY A 164 7.96 1.19 36.11
C GLY A 164 9.36 1.05 35.51
N MET A 165 9.50 1.24 34.19
CA MET A 165 10.80 1.31 33.52
C MET A 165 11.65 2.47 34.07
N SER A 166 11.03 3.62 34.33
CA SER A 166 11.75 4.78 34.85
C SER A 166 12.22 4.59 36.29
N VAL A 167 11.44 3.91 37.12
CA VAL A 167 11.85 3.49 38.46
C VAL A 167 13.03 2.52 38.38
N LEU A 168 12.99 1.54 37.47
CA LEU A 168 14.11 0.62 37.22
C LEU A 168 15.36 1.40 36.75
N GLY A 169 15.19 2.35 35.83
CA GLY A 169 16.25 3.23 35.35
C GLY A 169 16.86 4.07 36.48
N LEU A 170 16.04 4.75 37.28
CA LEU A 170 16.49 5.51 38.44
C LEU A 170 17.27 4.64 39.42
N TRP A 171 16.71 3.48 39.76
CA TRP A 171 17.35 2.54 40.66
C TRP A 171 18.73 2.12 40.13
N HIS A 172 18.82 1.78 38.85
CA HIS A 172 20.08 1.43 38.20
C HIS A 172 21.09 2.58 38.29
N TRP A 173 20.73 3.78 37.82
CA TRP A 173 21.64 4.92 37.78
C TRP A 173 22.03 5.49 39.16
N ILE A 174 21.18 5.35 40.18
CA ILE A 174 21.52 5.68 41.58
C ILE A 174 22.53 4.68 42.12
N ARG A 175 22.32 3.37 41.90
CA ARG A 175 23.20 2.31 42.40
C ARG A 175 24.60 2.36 41.76
N LEU A 176 24.72 2.79 40.51
CA LEU A 176 26.02 2.97 39.84
C LEU A 176 26.95 3.96 40.57
N ASN A 177 26.41 4.92 41.34
CA ASN A 177 27.23 5.88 42.10
C ASN A 177 27.87 5.26 43.35
N ILE A 178 27.37 4.11 43.80
CA ILE A 178 27.78 3.50 45.05
C ILE A 178 28.98 2.57 44.80
N ARG A 179 30.06 3.13 44.24
CA ARG A 179 31.36 2.44 44.09
C ARG A 179 31.98 2.05 45.45
N GLY A 180 31.47 2.59 46.57
CA GLY A 180 32.04 2.42 47.91
C GLY A 180 31.24 1.61 48.95
N LEU A 181 29.93 1.33 48.77
CA LEU A 181 29.18 0.55 49.80
C LEU A 181 28.93 -0.93 49.45
N ASN A 182 29.13 -1.35 48.20
CA ASN A 182 29.09 -2.78 47.88
C ASN A 182 30.50 -3.29 47.65
N SER A 183 31.25 -3.48 48.75
CA SER A 183 32.47 -4.30 48.76
C SER A 183 32.21 -5.75 48.34
N ASN A 184 30.93 -6.15 48.26
CA ASN A 184 30.46 -7.45 47.79
C ASN A 184 30.09 -7.48 46.31
N LEU A 185 30.12 -6.35 45.57
CA LEU A 185 30.10 -6.46 44.10
C LEU A 185 31.45 -7.06 43.72
N ASP A 186 31.37 -8.27 43.19
CA ASP A 186 32.52 -9.11 42.91
C ASP A 186 33.53 -8.29 42.06
N PRO A 187 34.76 -8.04 42.53
CA PRO A 187 35.80 -7.37 41.74
C PRO A 187 36.10 -8.09 40.41
N SER A 188 35.49 -9.25 40.18
CA SER A 188 35.43 -9.97 38.91
C SER A 188 34.64 -9.25 37.81
N GLU A 189 33.60 -8.46 38.11
CA GLU A 189 32.83 -7.76 37.07
C GLU A 189 33.61 -6.54 36.59
N CYS A 190 34.07 -6.52 35.33
CA CYS A 190 34.87 -5.43 34.74
C CYS A 190 34.06 -4.13 34.53
N PHE A 191 33.52 -3.57 35.60
CA PHE A 191 32.57 -2.46 35.59
C PHE A 191 33.07 -1.24 34.82
N ASP A 192 34.34 -0.87 35.02
CA ASP A 192 34.97 0.28 34.35
C ASP A 192 35.16 0.08 32.84
N LYS A 193 35.04 -1.15 32.34
CA LYS A 193 35.14 -1.49 30.92
C LYS A 193 33.78 -1.54 30.22
N ILE A 194 32.68 -1.60 30.97
CA ILE A 194 31.34 -1.62 30.38
C ILE A 194 31.06 -0.27 29.73
N THR A 195 30.73 -0.31 28.45
CA THR A 195 30.37 0.90 27.70
C THR A 195 28.94 0.84 27.20
N THR A 196 28.21 1.93 27.33
CA THR A 196 26.88 2.12 26.76
C THR A 196 26.96 2.99 25.51
N THR A 197 25.98 2.86 24.63
CA THR A 197 25.87 3.67 23.42
C THR A 197 24.64 4.57 23.53
N TYR A 198 24.85 5.86 23.33
CA TYR A 198 23.78 6.84 23.20
C TYR A 198 24.07 7.71 22.00
N LEU A 199 23.12 7.85 21.08
CA LEU A 199 23.29 8.68 19.89
C LEU A 199 24.54 8.27 19.08
N PHE A 200 24.74 6.95 18.89
CA PHE A 200 25.92 6.35 18.25
C PHE A 200 27.27 6.57 18.98
N MET A 201 27.34 7.47 19.94
CA MET A 201 28.53 7.77 20.73
C MET A 201 28.76 6.71 21.80
N ARG A 202 30.03 6.44 22.11
CA ARG A 202 30.45 5.47 23.12
C ARG A 202 30.70 6.19 24.43
N PHE A 203 30.14 5.67 25.51
CA PHE A 203 30.37 6.20 26.82
C PHE A 203 30.61 5.10 27.86
N PRO A 204 31.55 5.29 28.80
CA PRO A 204 31.66 4.38 29.92
C PRO A 204 30.41 4.52 30.80
N ILE A 205 29.90 3.42 31.35
CA ILE A 205 28.73 3.45 32.25
C ILE A 205 29.00 4.28 33.51
N THR A 206 30.27 4.53 33.80
CA THR A 206 30.79 5.31 34.91
C THR A 206 30.89 6.82 34.62
N ASP A 207 30.50 7.26 33.43
CA ASP A 207 30.47 8.69 33.08
C ASP A 207 29.42 9.44 33.90
N ASP A 208 29.88 10.39 34.73
CA ASP A 208 29.02 11.20 35.59
C ASP A 208 28.00 12.02 34.80
N ARG A 209 28.34 12.48 33.59
CA ARG A 209 27.47 13.34 32.77
C ARG A 209 26.24 12.57 32.31
N ILE A 210 26.44 11.33 31.84
CA ILE A 210 25.34 10.47 31.40
C ILE A 210 24.51 10.04 32.58
N ARG A 211 25.15 9.70 33.70
CA ARG A 211 24.41 9.37 34.91
C ARG A 211 23.48 10.52 35.32
N VAL A 212 23.97 11.75 35.39
CA VAL A 212 23.13 12.92 35.72
C VAL A 212 22.01 13.10 34.70
N LEU A 213 22.33 13.00 33.40
CA LEU A 213 21.32 13.11 32.33
C LEU A 213 20.23 12.03 32.45
N SER A 214 20.62 10.78 32.66
CA SER A 214 19.71 9.65 32.83
C SER A 214 18.87 9.78 34.09
N LEU A 215 19.46 10.22 35.22
CA LEU A 215 18.71 10.47 36.46
C LEU A 215 17.63 11.53 36.25
N VAL A 216 17.97 12.67 35.64
CA VAL A 216 16.99 13.74 35.34
C VAL A 216 15.88 13.22 34.42
N PHE A 217 16.26 12.52 33.36
CA PHE A 217 15.30 11.98 32.39
C PHE A 217 14.36 10.95 33.03
N TYR A 218 14.89 9.97 33.77
CA TYR A 218 14.06 8.97 34.42
C TYR A 218 13.26 9.53 35.60
N SER A 219 13.73 10.55 36.32
CA SER A 219 12.93 11.24 37.34
C SER A 219 11.68 11.88 36.74
N PHE A 220 11.82 12.50 35.57
CA PHE A 220 10.70 13.09 34.87
C PHE A 220 9.71 12.02 34.37
N MET A 221 10.22 10.93 33.79
CA MET A 221 9.41 9.85 33.22
C MET A 221 8.76 8.93 34.27
N ALA A 222 9.26 8.94 35.52
CA ALA A 222 8.69 8.21 36.65
C ALA A 222 7.37 8.79 37.16
N ILE A 223 7.01 10.02 36.79
CA ILE A 223 5.74 10.61 37.19
C ILE A 223 4.68 10.21 36.16
N PRO A 224 3.67 9.39 36.54
CA PRO A 224 2.62 8.99 35.62
C PRO A 224 1.86 10.23 35.14
N ILE A 225 1.21 10.15 33.97
CA ILE A 225 0.53 11.26 33.30
C ILE A 225 1.51 12.30 32.73
N LEU A 226 2.47 12.81 33.53
CA LEU A 226 3.50 13.75 33.05
C LEU A 226 4.35 13.13 31.94
N ASN A 227 4.64 11.82 32.03
CA ASN A 227 5.35 11.11 30.98
C ASN A 227 4.59 11.07 29.64
N ILE A 228 3.26 10.88 29.65
CA ILE A 228 2.41 10.93 28.46
C ILE A 228 2.28 12.37 27.94
N GLU A 229 2.06 13.34 28.83
CA GLU A 229 2.00 14.76 28.46
C GLU A 229 3.26 15.21 27.74
N PHE A 230 4.42 14.80 28.26
CA PHE A 230 5.69 15.12 27.64
C PHE A 230 5.83 14.48 26.26
N ALA A 231 5.41 13.23 26.07
CA ALA A 231 5.41 12.60 24.75
C ALA A 231 4.49 13.35 23.76
N VAL A 232 3.29 13.74 24.19
CA VAL A 232 2.35 14.53 23.37
C VAL A 232 2.91 15.92 23.07
N MET A 233 3.50 16.59 24.05
CA MET A 233 4.13 17.90 23.89
C MET A 233 5.33 17.84 22.95
N LEU A 234 6.15 16.80 23.04
CA LEU A 234 7.30 16.57 22.16
C LEU A 234 6.84 16.39 20.71
N VAL A 235 5.85 15.51 20.46
CA VAL A 235 5.32 15.29 19.11
C VAL A 235 4.68 16.56 18.55
N ASN A 236 3.91 17.29 19.37
CA ASN A 236 3.32 18.57 18.97
C ASN A 236 4.38 19.63 18.65
N GLY A 237 5.41 19.73 19.50
CA GLY A 237 6.53 20.66 19.32
C GLY A 237 7.30 20.38 18.03
N ILE A 238 7.66 19.13 17.78
CA ILE A 238 8.35 18.72 16.55
C ILE A 238 7.45 18.93 15.32
N SER A 239 6.17 18.56 15.40
CA SER A 239 5.22 18.83 14.32
C SER A 239 5.16 20.32 13.99
N TRP A 240 5.11 21.18 15.02
CA TRP A 240 5.13 22.63 14.82
C TRP A 240 6.45 23.13 14.21
N LEU A 241 7.59 22.60 14.66
CA LEU A 241 8.91 22.92 14.12
C LEU A 241 9.07 22.51 12.64
N ILE A 242 8.39 21.46 12.19
CA ILE A 242 8.42 21.02 10.78
C ILE A 242 7.41 21.83 9.94
N VAL A 243 6.17 21.97 10.43
CA VAL A 243 5.07 22.63 9.71
C VAL A 243 5.30 24.14 9.56
N SER A 244 5.79 24.82 10.62
CA SER A 244 5.88 26.27 10.66
C SER A 244 6.88 26.85 9.64
N PRO A 245 8.12 26.34 9.50
CA PRO A 245 9.05 26.76 8.47
C PRO A 245 8.54 26.40 7.08
N GLY A 246 8.00 25.20 6.86
CA GLY A 246 7.42 24.79 5.59
C GLY A 246 6.32 25.76 5.13
N ARG A 247 5.45 26.17 6.05
CA ARG A 247 4.43 27.20 5.80
C ARG A 247 5.04 28.57 5.50
N ARG A 248 6.08 29.00 6.24
CA ARG A 248 6.76 30.29 6.00
C ARG A 248 7.50 30.32 4.66
N ILE A 249 8.20 29.25 4.30
CA ILE A 249 8.94 29.10 3.05
C ILE A 249 7.95 29.07 1.89
N LEU A 250 6.90 28.24 1.97
CA LEU A 250 5.84 28.21 0.95
C LEU A 250 5.19 29.58 0.76
N ASN A 251 5.01 30.34 1.84
CA ASN A 251 4.46 31.70 1.77
C ASN A 251 5.44 32.76 1.22
N ARG A 252 6.76 32.53 1.30
CA ARG A 252 7.79 33.46 0.82
C ARG A 252 8.23 33.18 -0.61
N VAL A 253 8.35 31.90 -0.98
CA VAL A 253 8.95 31.47 -2.25
C VAL A 253 7.93 31.45 -3.38
N LEU A 254 6.65 31.17 -3.11
CA LEU A 254 5.63 31.23 -4.16
C LEU A 254 5.23 32.70 -4.40
N PRO A 255 5.52 33.29 -5.58
CA PRO A 255 5.02 34.61 -5.92
C PRO A 255 3.49 34.60 -5.86
N GLN A 256 2.87 35.74 -5.53
CA GLN A 256 1.43 35.84 -5.27
C GLN A 256 0.55 35.17 -6.35
N THR A 257 0.97 35.23 -7.61
CA THR A 257 0.31 34.59 -8.76
C THR A 257 0.41 33.07 -8.74
N LEU A 258 1.59 32.51 -8.51
CA LEU A 258 1.80 31.07 -8.32
C LEU A 258 1.18 30.57 -7.03
N ARG A 259 1.06 31.42 -6.01
CA ARG A 259 0.31 31.11 -4.78
C ARG A 259 -1.16 30.93 -5.09
N LEU A 260 -1.75 31.79 -5.91
CA LEU A 260 -3.14 31.62 -6.38
C LEU A 260 -3.28 30.41 -7.29
N LEU A 261 -2.34 30.16 -8.21
CA LEU A 261 -2.39 28.99 -9.10
C LEU A 261 -2.18 27.67 -8.35
N TYR A 262 -1.25 27.63 -7.41
CA TYR A 262 -0.94 26.46 -6.57
C TYR A 262 -2.03 26.24 -5.52
N THR A 263 -2.57 27.29 -4.88
CA THR A 263 -3.73 27.13 -3.99
C THR A 263 -4.97 26.75 -4.78
N TRP A 264 -5.16 27.28 -5.99
CA TRP A 264 -6.24 26.87 -6.89
C TRP A 264 -6.06 25.40 -7.31
N PHE A 265 -4.87 25.00 -7.77
CA PHE A 265 -4.53 23.63 -8.17
C PHE A 265 -4.67 22.64 -7.01
N LEU A 266 -4.19 22.99 -5.82
CA LEU A 266 -4.42 22.20 -4.61
C LEU A 266 -5.90 22.23 -4.20
N LEU A 267 -6.63 23.33 -4.38
CA LEU A 267 -8.07 23.38 -4.13
C LEU A 267 -8.86 22.48 -5.10
N THR A 268 -8.45 22.40 -6.37
CA THR A 268 -9.12 21.57 -7.37
C THR A 268 -8.69 20.11 -7.27
N ALA A 269 -7.42 19.82 -7.01
CA ALA A 269 -6.91 18.46 -6.87
C ALA A 269 -7.26 17.82 -5.52
N TYR A 270 -7.30 18.61 -4.43
CA TYR A 270 -7.52 18.12 -3.07
C TYR A 270 -8.76 18.69 -2.36
N GLY A 271 -9.59 19.46 -3.06
CA GLY A 271 -10.80 20.07 -2.51
C GLY A 271 -10.51 21.29 -1.63
N ARG A 272 -11.58 22.04 -1.30
CA ARG A 272 -11.60 23.30 -0.51
C ARG A 272 -11.06 23.18 0.93
N ASP A 273 -10.55 22.02 1.33
CA ASP A 273 -10.29 21.71 2.73
C ASP A 273 -8.79 21.61 3.07
N TRP A 274 -8.05 22.70 2.89
CA TRP A 274 -6.70 22.86 3.46
C TRP A 274 -6.56 22.56 4.97
N PRO A 275 -7.59 22.69 5.84
CA PRO A 275 -7.51 22.28 7.24
C PRO A 275 -7.15 20.81 7.48
N TRP A 276 -7.22 19.91 6.48
CA TRP A 276 -6.86 18.49 6.65
C TRP A 276 -5.34 18.20 6.59
N LEU A 277 -4.53 19.08 6.01
CA LEU A 277 -3.08 18.79 5.86
C LEU A 277 -2.35 18.83 7.19
N GLU A 278 -2.71 19.78 8.07
CA GLU A 278 -2.13 19.91 9.40
C GLU A 278 -2.35 18.66 10.29
N PRO A 279 -3.58 18.13 10.45
CA PRO A 279 -3.80 16.90 11.23
C PRO A 279 -3.12 15.69 10.59
N ARG A 280 -3.12 15.55 9.26
CA ARG A 280 -2.36 14.49 8.56
C ARG A 280 -0.89 14.50 8.92
N LEU A 281 -0.25 15.67 8.79
CA LEU A 281 1.17 15.79 9.06
C LEU A 281 1.49 15.54 10.55
N LYS A 282 0.62 15.99 11.47
CA LYS A 282 0.74 15.68 12.89
C LYS A 282 0.65 14.18 13.16
N CYS A 283 -0.29 13.46 12.56
CA CYS A 283 -0.41 12.01 12.72
C CYS A 283 0.79 11.28 12.10
N ILE A 284 1.27 11.70 10.94
CA ILE A 284 2.48 11.15 10.31
C ILE A 284 3.70 11.36 11.23
N VAL A 285 3.88 12.56 11.77
CA VAL A 285 4.97 12.85 12.72
C VAL A 285 4.81 12.03 14.01
N ALA A 286 3.59 11.84 14.49
CA ALA A 286 3.29 11.02 15.67
C ALA A 286 3.65 9.54 15.49
N VAL A 287 3.66 9.02 14.26
CA VAL A 287 4.09 7.66 13.94
C VAL A 287 5.58 7.60 13.60
N LEU A 288 6.08 8.54 12.80
CA LEU A 288 7.47 8.55 12.33
C LEU A 288 8.48 8.91 13.43
N LEU A 289 8.14 9.81 14.35
CA LEU A 289 9.06 10.17 15.43
C LEU A 289 9.35 8.97 16.34
N PRO A 290 8.36 8.24 16.89
CA PRO A 290 8.66 7.06 17.68
C PRO A 290 9.29 5.94 16.86
N LEU A 291 8.95 5.79 15.57
CA LEU A 291 9.63 4.86 14.66
C LEU A 291 11.12 5.18 14.55
N PHE A 292 11.48 6.45 14.37
CA PHE A 292 12.88 6.89 14.34
C PHE A 292 13.59 6.60 15.66
N ILE A 293 12.93 6.88 16.80
CA ILE A 293 13.46 6.52 18.13
C ILE A 293 13.66 5.01 18.24
N ALA A 294 12.73 4.18 17.76
CA ALA A 294 12.85 2.73 17.79
C ALA A 294 14.03 2.23 16.94
N VAL A 295 14.19 2.72 15.70
CA VAL A 295 15.35 2.40 14.85
C VAL A 295 16.65 2.80 15.53
N HIS A 296 16.68 4.00 16.10
CA HIS A 296 17.84 4.50 16.84
C HIS A 296 18.19 3.59 18.03
N THR A 297 17.20 3.20 18.84
CA THR A 297 17.39 2.30 19.98
C THR A 297 17.87 0.92 19.56
N VAL A 298 17.44 0.39 18.40
CA VAL A 298 18.00 -0.85 17.84
C VAL A 298 19.49 -0.69 17.57
N ILE A 299 19.89 0.40 16.92
CA ILE A 299 21.30 0.63 16.59
C ILE A 299 22.13 0.81 17.86
N ASP A 300 21.66 1.60 18.83
CA ASP A 300 22.34 1.78 20.12
C ASP A 300 22.45 0.45 20.89
N THR A 301 21.43 -0.41 20.83
CA THR A 301 21.42 -1.73 21.46
C THR A 301 22.46 -2.65 20.82
N GLU A 302 22.47 -2.77 19.49
CA GLU A 302 23.43 -3.63 18.80
C GLU A 302 24.87 -3.11 18.93
N LEU A 303 25.08 -1.79 18.90
CA LEU A 303 26.39 -1.19 19.16
C LEU A 303 26.85 -1.45 20.59
N THR A 304 25.95 -1.35 21.57
CA THR A 304 26.26 -1.65 22.97
C THR A 304 26.63 -3.12 23.15
N ILE A 305 25.91 -4.05 22.53
CA ILE A 305 26.27 -5.47 22.57
C ILE A 305 27.62 -5.69 21.91
N ASN A 306 27.81 -5.21 20.68
CA ASN A 306 29.03 -5.39 19.92
C ASN A 306 30.28 -4.89 20.67
N ARG A 307 30.19 -3.70 21.28
CA ARG A 307 31.29 -3.08 22.06
C ARG A 307 31.65 -3.82 23.34
N ASN A 308 30.74 -4.62 23.90
CA ASN A 308 30.97 -5.40 25.12
C ASN A 308 31.13 -6.91 24.86
N THR A 309 31.14 -7.38 23.61
CA THR A 309 31.26 -8.81 23.26
C THR A 309 32.47 -9.49 23.90
N ALA A 310 33.61 -8.79 23.99
CA ALA A 310 34.82 -9.31 24.63
C ALA A 310 34.64 -9.58 26.14
N LEU A 311 33.70 -8.90 26.81
CA LEU A 311 33.47 -8.99 28.24
C LEU A 311 32.44 -10.08 28.61
N VAL A 312 31.47 -10.36 27.73
CA VAL A 312 30.31 -11.27 27.98
C VAL A 312 30.60 -12.74 27.64
N GLY A 313 31.61 -13.00 26.80
CA GLY A 313 31.93 -14.36 26.35
C GLY A 313 31.03 -14.85 25.20
N ASN A 314 31.34 -16.03 24.66
CA ASN A 314 30.68 -16.56 23.47
C ASN A 314 29.29 -17.17 23.74
N ASP A 315 28.97 -17.46 25.00
CA ASP A 315 27.73 -18.14 25.38
C ASP A 315 26.48 -17.28 25.14
N GLU A 316 26.67 -15.96 24.97
CA GLU A 316 25.61 -15.01 24.62
C GLU A 316 24.94 -15.31 23.26
N LYS A 317 25.65 -16.02 22.38
CA LYS A 317 25.14 -16.41 21.06
C LYS A 317 24.34 -17.72 21.08
N GLN A 318 24.27 -18.41 22.21
CA GLN A 318 23.55 -19.67 22.31
C GLN A 318 22.04 -19.44 22.22
N TRP A 319 21.37 -20.35 21.51
CA TRP A 319 19.92 -20.36 21.43
C TRP A 319 19.33 -21.10 22.63
N THR A 320 18.43 -20.44 23.35
CA THR A 320 17.70 -21.02 24.47
C THR A 320 16.24 -21.28 24.09
N PHE A 321 15.57 -22.10 24.90
CA PHE A 321 14.12 -22.31 24.77
C PHE A 321 13.33 -20.99 24.90
N GLY A 322 13.75 -20.09 25.80
CA GLY A 322 13.13 -18.77 25.99
C GLY A 322 13.15 -17.92 24.72
N GLN A 323 14.25 -17.93 23.96
CA GLN A 323 14.37 -17.23 22.69
C GLN A 323 13.40 -17.77 21.61
N VAL A 324 13.23 -19.09 21.53
CA VAL A 324 12.29 -19.70 20.57
C VAL A 324 10.85 -19.32 20.93
N LEU A 325 10.51 -19.34 22.23
CA LEU A 325 9.19 -18.92 22.70
C LEU A 325 8.93 -17.43 22.38
N ALA A 326 9.93 -16.57 22.56
CA ALA A 326 9.82 -15.15 22.21
C ALA A 326 9.51 -14.95 20.72
N LEU A 327 10.15 -15.71 19.83
CA LEU A 327 9.86 -15.67 18.39
C LEU A 327 8.45 -16.18 18.05
N LEU A 328 7.97 -17.23 18.71
CA LEU A 328 6.61 -17.72 18.52
C LEU A 328 5.56 -16.65 18.88
N LEU A 329 5.82 -15.83 19.90
CA LEU A 329 4.95 -14.72 20.27
C LEU A 329 4.84 -13.63 19.18
N VAL A 330 5.80 -13.54 18.25
CA VAL A 330 5.75 -12.63 17.09
C VAL A 330 4.69 -13.05 16.06
N ILE A 331 4.34 -14.33 16.00
CA ILE A 331 3.40 -14.86 15.01
C ILE A 331 2.03 -14.19 15.16
N LEU A 332 1.57 -13.94 16.39
CA LEU A 332 0.28 -13.30 16.64
C LEU A 332 0.17 -11.88 16.06
N PRO A 333 1.05 -10.91 16.42
CA PRO A 333 1.01 -9.57 15.83
C PRO A 333 1.30 -9.60 14.33
N LEU A 334 2.10 -10.55 13.82
CA LEU A 334 2.31 -10.71 12.37
C LEU A 334 1.01 -11.09 11.65
N ILE A 335 0.30 -12.11 12.12
CA ILE A 335 -0.99 -12.52 11.55
C ILE A 335 -1.99 -11.36 11.60
N GLN A 336 -2.04 -10.64 12.71
CA GLN A 336 -2.90 -9.48 12.86
C GLN A 336 -2.53 -8.39 11.84
N ALA A 337 -1.27 -7.97 11.77
CA ALA A 337 -0.77 -6.99 10.82
C ALA A 337 -1.09 -7.36 9.36
N ILE A 338 -0.86 -8.62 8.99
CA ILE A 338 -1.23 -9.15 7.67
C ILE A 338 -2.74 -9.08 7.46
N SER A 339 -3.54 -9.50 8.45
CA SER A 339 -4.99 -9.46 8.37
C SER A 339 -5.51 -8.04 8.12
N MET A 340 -5.04 -7.04 8.89
CA MET A 340 -5.45 -5.65 8.70
C MET A 340 -4.94 -5.06 7.39
N PHE A 341 -3.73 -5.43 6.95
CA PHE A 341 -3.25 -5.02 5.63
C PHE A 341 -4.20 -5.54 4.54
N LEU A 342 -4.57 -6.82 4.61
CA LEU A 342 -5.44 -7.50 3.65
C LEU A 342 -6.89 -6.99 3.68
N THR A 343 -7.43 -6.62 4.84
CA THR A 343 -8.82 -6.16 4.96
C THR A 343 -8.96 -4.64 4.88
N GLY A 344 -7.97 -3.88 5.36
CA GLY A 344 -8.02 -2.42 5.48
C GLY A 344 -7.57 -1.68 4.22
N THR A 345 -6.57 -2.18 3.49
CA THR A 345 -6.02 -1.44 2.35
C THR A 345 -6.69 -1.83 1.02
N PRO A 346 -6.82 -0.90 0.05
CA PRO A 346 -7.33 -1.24 -1.29
C PRO A 346 -6.51 -2.34 -1.99
N ILE A 347 -5.19 -2.31 -1.80
CA ILE A 347 -4.25 -3.31 -2.32
C ILE A 347 -4.50 -4.65 -1.64
N GLY A 348 -4.55 -4.66 -0.31
CA GLY A 348 -4.88 -5.82 0.48
C GLY A 348 -6.21 -6.45 0.09
N LYS A 349 -7.28 -5.65 -0.12
CA LYS A 349 -8.58 -6.15 -0.57
C LYS A 349 -8.51 -6.80 -1.95
N LYS A 350 -7.63 -6.33 -2.84
CA LYS A 350 -7.37 -6.98 -4.14
C LYS A 350 -6.66 -8.31 -3.93
N ILE A 351 -5.61 -8.35 -3.09
CA ILE A 351 -4.86 -9.57 -2.76
C ILE A 351 -5.76 -10.60 -2.06
N TRP A 352 -6.60 -10.17 -1.11
CA TRP A 352 -7.54 -11.02 -0.39
C TRP A 352 -8.62 -11.59 -1.31
N ARG A 353 -9.22 -10.76 -2.19
CA ARG A 353 -10.17 -11.25 -3.21
C ARG A 353 -9.50 -12.21 -4.18
N TRP A 354 -8.25 -11.95 -4.55
CA TRP A 354 -7.49 -12.86 -5.40
C TRP A 354 -7.24 -14.19 -4.69
N SER A 355 -6.71 -14.16 -3.46
CA SER A 355 -6.42 -15.33 -2.62
C SER A 355 -7.68 -16.14 -2.31
N SER A 356 -8.79 -15.48 -2.00
CA SER A 356 -10.07 -16.16 -1.75
C SER A 356 -10.60 -16.83 -3.02
N ASN A 357 -10.49 -16.20 -4.19
CA ASN A 357 -10.87 -16.82 -5.47
C ASN A 357 -10.02 -18.04 -5.80
N VAL A 358 -8.74 -18.02 -5.43
CA VAL A 358 -7.81 -19.16 -5.53
C VAL A 358 -8.24 -20.29 -4.59
N ARG A 359 -8.47 -19.98 -3.31
CA ARG A 359 -8.84 -20.97 -2.28
C ARG A 359 -10.14 -21.70 -2.59
N HIS A 360 -11.12 -21.00 -3.18
CA HIS A 360 -12.41 -21.60 -3.56
C HIS A 360 -12.39 -22.29 -4.94
N GLY A 361 -11.21 -22.48 -5.54
CA GLY A 361 -11.09 -23.12 -6.86
C GLY A 361 -11.73 -22.34 -8.01
N ARG A 362 -12.24 -21.12 -7.78
CA ARG A 362 -12.86 -20.28 -8.82
C ARG A 362 -11.83 -19.72 -9.79
N LYS A 363 -10.59 -19.56 -9.33
CA LYS A 363 -9.42 -19.35 -10.16
C LYS A 363 -8.45 -20.49 -9.92
N ARG A 364 -8.21 -21.31 -10.93
CA ARG A 364 -7.00 -22.14 -10.92
C ARG A 364 -5.83 -21.17 -10.92
N VAL A 365 -5.00 -21.19 -9.88
CA VAL A 365 -3.70 -20.53 -9.93
C VAL A 365 -2.98 -21.22 -11.06
N ASN A 366 -2.95 -20.58 -12.21
CA ASN A 366 -2.05 -21.00 -13.24
C ASN A 366 -0.66 -20.62 -12.72
N VAL A 367 -0.04 -21.51 -11.94
CA VAL A 367 1.29 -21.29 -11.37
C VAL A 367 2.27 -20.97 -12.49
N ARG A 368 2.02 -21.49 -13.70
CA ARG A 368 2.68 -21.08 -14.94
C ARG A 368 2.53 -19.58 -15.20
N TRP A 369 1.33 -18.99 -15.12
CA TRP A 369 1.13 -17.54 -15.30
C TRP A 369 1.91 -16.69 -14.29
N TRP A 370 1.90 -17.06 -13.01
CA TRP A 370 2.61 -16.32 -11.96
C TRP A 370 4.13 -16.46 -12.07
N MET A 371 4.61 -17.68 -12.32
CA MET A 371 6.03 -17.95 -12.59
C MET A 371 6.45 -17.27 -13.89
N SER A 372 5.63 -17.27 -14.93
CA SER A 372 5.90 -16.53 -16.18
C SER A 372 5.97 -15.03 -15.91
N GLY A 373 5.06 -14.40 -15.16
CA GLY A 373 5.14 -12.97 -14.88
C GLY A 373 6.39 -12.52 -14.11
N ILE A 374 6.96 -13.38 -13.25
CA ILE A 374 8.14 -13.07 -12.43
C ILE A 374 9.45 -13.56 -13.09
N LEU A 375 9.38 -14.61 -13.91
CA LEU A 375 10.55 -15.26 -14.54
C LEU A 375 10.59 -15.13 -16.06
N LEU A 376 9.68 -14.38 -16.71
CA LEU A 376 9.74 -14.18 -18.15
C LEU A 376 11.08 -13.50 -18.49
N PRO A 377 12.02 -14.21 -19.15
CA PRO A 377 13.00 -13.51 -19.95
C PRO A 377 12.21 -12.69 -20.98
N SER A 378 12.75 -11.55 -21.42
CA SER A 378 12.16 -10.73 -22.47
C SER A 378 11.66 -11.61 -23.63
N GLN A 379 10.35 -11.82 -23.72
CA GLN A 379 9.78 -12.53 -24.86
C GLN A 379 9.67 -11.54 -26.03
N PRO A 380 10.10 -11.93 -27.23
CA PRO A 380 9.94 -11.08 -28.40
C PRO A 380 8.46 -10.82 -28.66
N TRP A 381 8.13 -9.58 -29.03
CA TRP A 381 6.76 -9.14 -29.31
C TRP A 381 6.01 -10.06 -30.28
N SER A 382 6.70 -10.65 -31.25
CA SER A 382 6.11 -11.60 -32.22
C SER A 382 5.42 -12.80 -31.55
N GLU A 383 5.99 -13.31 -30.45
CA GLU A 383 5.42 -14.45 -29.73
C GLU A 383 4.20 -14.03 -28.89
N ILE A 384 4.27 -12.84 -28.29
CA ILE A 384 3.15 -12.24 -27.56
C ILE A 384 1.98 -11.95 -28.51
N TYR A 385 2.27 -11.34 -29.67
CA TYR A 385 1.28 -11.07 -30.71
C TYR A 385 0.59 -12.35 -31.16
N LYS A 386 1.37 -13.41 -31.45
CA LYS A 386 0.83 -14.72 -31.86
C LYS A 386 -0.12 -15.31 -30.82
N GLN A 387 0.23 -15.25 -29.53
CA GLN A 387 -0.63 -15.74 -28.45
C GLN A 387 -1.93 -14.94 -28.30
N VAL A 388 -1.88 -13.61 -28.50
CA VAL A 388 -3.07 -12.76 -28.44
C VAL A 388 -3.96 -12.97 -29.68
N ASP A 389 -3.36 -13.08 -30.86
CA ASP A 389 -4.06 -13.34 -32.13
C ASP A 389 -4.78 -14.69 -32.10
N GLU A 390 -4.10 -15.75 -31.66
CA GLU A 390 -4.69 -17.09 -31.52
C GLU A 390 -5.88 -17.09 -30.53
N ALA A 391 -5.78 -16.35 -29.42
CA ALA A 391 -6.86 -16.25 -28.45
C ALA A 391 -8.08 -15.43 -28.96
N LEU A 392 -7.84 -14.36 -29.72
CA LEU A 392 -8.92 -13.63 -30.41
C LEU A 392 -9.57 -14.47 -31.51
N HIS A 393 -8.77 -15.24 -32.25
CA HIS A 393 -9.28 -16.18 -33.24
C HIS A 393 -10.19 -17.23 -32.61
N MET A 394 -9.75 -17.87 -31.52
CA MET A 394 -10.59 -18.81 -30.75
C MET A 394 -11.89 -18.16 -30.25
N SER A 395 -11.84 -16.89 -29.82
CA SER A 395 -13.03 -16.14 -29.37
C SER A 395 -14.04 -15.92 -30.50
N ARG A 396 -13.55 -15.61 -31.71
CA ARG A 396 -14.39 -15.47 -32.90
C ARG A 396 -15.03 -16.79 -33.32
N THR A 397 -14.25 -17.86 -33.38
CA THR A 397 -14.77 -19.19 -33.72
C THR A 397 -15.86 -19.62 -32.75
N ALA A 398 -15.65 -19.42 -31.45
CA ALA A 398 -16.66 -19.70 -30.43
C ALA A 398 -17.93 -18.82 -30.58
N CYS A 399 -17.78 -17.56 -31.01
CA CYS A 399 -18.92 -16.66 -31.27
C CYS A 399 -19.70 -17.08 -32.52
N ALA A 400 -19.00 -17.51 -33.57
CA ALA A 400 -19.61 -18.01 -34.81
C ALA A 400 -20.35 -19.34 -34.56
N ASP A 401 -19.79 -20.22 -33.75
CA ASP A 401 -20.46 -21.46 -33.33
C ASP A 401 -21.72 -21.16 -32.51
N LEU A 402 -21.66 -20.23 -31.55
CA LEU A 402 -22.85 -19.81 -30.79
C LEU A 402 -23.94 -19.24 -31.72
N ARG A 403 -23.55 -18.44 -32.71
CA ARG A 403 -24.49 -17.91 -33.70
C ARG A 403 -25.12 -19.03 -34.53
N ARG A 404 -24.32 -20.00 -34.99
CA ARG A 404 -24.83 -21.15 -35.75
C ARG A 404 -25.83 -21.98 -34.93
N GLU A 405 -25.54 -22.23 -33.65
CA GLU A 405 -26.46 -22.94 -32.75
C GLU A 405 -27.75 -22.14 -32.50
N ILE A 406 -27.67 -20.80 -32.48
CA ILE A 406 -28.83 -19.91 -32.37
C ILE A 406 -29.67 -19.93 -33.65
N ASP A 407 -29.04 -19.87 -34.81
CA ASP A 407 -29.71 -19.88 -36.11
C ASP A 407 -30.40 -21.24 -36.37
N GLN A 408 -29.90 -22.34 -35.79
CA GLN A 408 -30.51 -23.68 -35.87
C GLN A 408 -31.75 -23.86 -34.99
N LEU A 409 -32.11 -22.90 -34.14
CA LEU A 409 -33.32 -22.95 -33.30
C LEU A 409 -34.59 -22.54 -34.07
N ASP A 410 -34.61 -22.75 -35.39
CA ASP A 410 -35.70 -22.39 -36.32
C ASP A 410 -37.08 -22.69 -35.71
N GLY A 411 -37.88 -21.64 -35.54
CA GLY A 411 -39.30 -21.74 -35.16
C GLY A 411 -39.65 -21.38 -33.72
N LEU A 412 -38.69 -21.23 -32.81
CA LEU A 412 -38.93 -20.58 -31.52
C LEU A 412 -38.50 -19.12 -31.59
N THR A 413 -39.37 -18.23 -31.11
CA THR A 413 -39.13 -16.80 -30.92
C THR A 413 -37.95 -16.60 -29.97
N LEU A 414 -36.74 -16.80 -30.48
CA LEU A 414 -35.56 -16.37 -29.77
C LEU A 414 -35.71 -14.84 -29.63
N PRO A 415 -35.79 -14.31 -28.40
CA PRO A 415 -36.05 -12.90 -28.21
C PRO A 415 -34.95 -12.11 -28.92
N CYS A 416 -35.32 -11.09 -29.69
CA CYS A 416 -34.43 -10.23 -30.47
C CYS A 416 -33.20 -9.75 -29.68
N VAL A 417 -33.32 -9.71 -28.34
CA VAL A 417 -32.27 -9.46 -27.37
C VAL A 417 -31.07 -10.41 -27.50
N ALA A 418 -31.28 -11.72 -27.67
CA ALA A 418 -30.18 -12.70 -27.76
C ALA A 418 -29.40 -12.54 -29.06
N ALA A 419 -30.10 -12.36 -30.19
CA ALA A 419 -29.48 -12.09 -31.49
C ALA A 419 -28.70 -10.76 -31.47
N SER A 420 -29.28 -9.70 -30.88
CA SER A 420 -28.63 -8.39 -30.72
C SER A 420 -27.37 -8.47 -29.85
N ALA A 421 -27.41 -9.23 -28.74
CA ALA A 421 -26.27 -9.43 -27.86
C ALA A 421 -25.15 -10.22 -28.54
N VAL A 422 -25.47 -11.30 -29.27
CA VAL A 422 -24.47 -12.08 -30.03
C VAL A 422 -23.87 -11.26 -31.16
N PHE A 423 -24.67 -10.45 -31.85
CA PHE A 423 -24.18 -9.49 -32.85
C PHE A 423 -23.24 -8.46 -32.22
N SER A 424 -23.60 -7.90 -31.06
CA SER A 424 -22.77 -6.94 -30.32
C SER A 424 -21.43 -7.55 -29.90
N ILE A 425 -21.43 -8.79 -29.40
CA ILE A 425 -20.18 -9.52 -29.07
C ILE A 425 -19.34 -9.73 -30.34
N GLY A 426 -19.95 -10.14 -31.45
CA GLY A 426 -19.26 -10.31 -32.74
C GLY A 426 -18.58 -9.03 -33.23
N SER A 427 -19.28 -7.89 -33.14
CA SER A 427 -18.75 -6.56 -33.51
C SER A 427 -17.60 -6.14 -32.59
N LEU A 428 -17.71 -6.35 -31.28
CA LEU A 428 -16.64 -6.04 -30.32
C LEU A 428 -15.38 -6.89 -30.60
N LEU A 429 -15.54 -8.19 -30.84
CA LEU A 429 -14.42 -9.07 -31.20
C LEU A 429 -13.79 -8.68 -32.54
N PHE A 430 -14.59 -8.17 -33.49
CA PHE A 430 -14.07 -7.63 -34.73
C PHE A 430 -13.22 -6.37 -34.51
N ILE A 431 -13.70 -5.42 -33.71
CA ILE A 431 -12.94 -4.21 -33.37
C ILE A 431 -11.65 -4.57 -32.63
N ALA A 432 -11.69 -5.55 -31.72
CA ALA A 432 -10.50 -6.03 -31.03
C ALA A 432 -9.45 -6.58 -32.02
N ASP A 433 -9.85 -7.42 -32.98
CA ASP A 433 -8.95 -7.92 -34.02
C ASP A 433 -8.31 -6.80 -34.86
N GLN A 434 -9.11 -5.81 -35.28
CA GLN A 434 -8.57 -4.67 -36.04
C GLN A 434 -7.60 -3.84 -35.20
N THR A 435 -7.92 -3.62 -33.93
CA THR A 435 -7.04 -2.92 -33.00
C THR A 435 -5.73 -3.68 -32.80
N LEU A 436 -5.77 -5.01 -32.70
CA LEU A 436 -4.58 -5.85 -32.58
C LEU A 436 -3.70 -5.79 -33.84
N LYS A 437 -4.31 -5.79 -35.04
CA LYS A 437 -3.58 -5.65 -36.31
C LYS A 437 -2.86 -4.30 -36.41
N ILE A 438 -3.56 -3.21 -36.12
CA ILE A 438 -2.98 -1.86 -36.07
C ILE A 438 -1.84 -1.82 -35.05
N THR A 439 -2.04 -2.45 -33.89
CA THR A 439 -1.03 -2.55 -32.83
C THR A 439 0.23 -3.27 -33.31
N ASN A 440 0.08 -4.37 -34.06
CA ASN A 440 1.21 -5.10 -34.62
C ASN A 440 1.93 -4.31 -35.70
N GLU A 441 1.19 -3.70 -36.62
CA GLU A 441 1.75 -2.82 -37.67
C GLU A 441 2.51 -1.65 -37.06
N THR A 442 2.06 -1.11 -35.93
CA THR A 442 2.75 -0.05 -35.19
C THR A 442 4.05 -0.56 -34.55
N PHE A 443 4.11 -1.83 -34.15
CA PHE A 443 5.27 -2.42 -33.48
C PHE A 443 6.31 -2.98 -34.47
N THR A 444 5.89 -3.53 -35.61
CA THR A 444 6.74 -4.03 -36.69
C THR A 444 7.06 -2.89 -37.68
N PHE A 445 8.26 -2.30 -37.59
CA PHE A 445 8.71 -1.18 -38.44
C PHE A 445 8.56 -1.45 -39.97
N PRO A 446 8.49 -0.39 -40.82
CA PRO A 446 8.06 -0.40 -42.23
C PRO A 446 9.10 -0.91 -43.24
N GLY A 447 10.01 -1.79 -42.82
CA GLY A 447 11.06 -2.36 -43.67
C GLY A 447 10.80 -3.80 -44.13
N HIS A 448 9.81 -4.48 -43.56
CA HIS A 448 9.43 -5.83 -43.97
C HIS A 448 8.17 -5.78 -44.84
N PRO A 449 8.14 -6.49 -45.98
CA PRO A 449 6.94 -6.57 -46.81
C PRO A 449 5.79 -7.14 -45.97
N PRO A 450 4.59 -6.54 -46.05
CA PRO A 450 3.44 -6.97 -45.25
C PRO A 450 3.20 -8.47 -45.47
N LEU A 451 3.07 -9.23 -44.38
CA LEU A 451 2.56 -10.59 -44.46
C LEU A 451 1.16 -10.51 -45.08
N VAL A 452 1.02 -11.04 -46.30
CA VAL A 452 -0.25 -11.10 -47.01
C VAL A 452 -1.16 -12.07 -46.27
N HIS A 453 -2.02 -11.53 -45.41
CA HIS A 453 -3.08 -12.29 -44.77
C HIS A 453 -4.34 -12.30 -45.65
N PRO A 454 -5.11 -13.41 -45.64
CA PRO A 454 -6.37 -13.48 -46.37
C PRO A 454 -7.34 -12.39 -45.91
N THR A 455 -7.86 -11.63 -46.87
CA THR A 455 -8.84 -10.56 -46.66
C THR A 455 -10.07 -11.13 -45.97
N ILE A 456 -10.35 -10.65 -44.75
CA ILE A 456 -11.48 -11.12 -43.94
C ILE A 456 -12.73 -10.32 -44.32
N SER A 457 -13.77 -11.03 -44.75
CA SER A 457 -15.07 -10.45 -45.08
C SER A 457 -15.74 -9.82 -43.85
N ARG A 458 -16.33 -8.63 -44.02
CA ARG A 458 -17.21 -8.01 -42.99
C ARG A 458 -18.36 -8.97 -42.65
N PRO A 459 -18.92 -8.93 -41.43
CA PRO A 459 -20.16 -9.64 -41.15
C PRO A 459 -21.27 -9.12 -42.09
N ILE A 460 -21.64 -9.94 -43.06
CA ILE A 460 -22.70 -9.63 -44.03
C ILE A 460 -24.05 -9.95 -43.37
N PHE A 461 -25.00 -9.02 -43.49
CA PHE A 461 -26.40 -9.27 -43.19
C PHE A 461 -26.92 -10.31 -44.20
N ALA A 462 -27.23 -11.53 -43.75
CA ALA A 462 -28.09 -12.39 -44.54
C ALA A 462 -29.46 -11.71 -44.61
N GLY A 463 -30.00 -11.56 -45.82
CA GLY A 463 -31.30 -10.91 -46.05
C GLY A 463 -32.40 -11.57 -45.22
N SER A 464 -33.39 -10.77 -44.84
CA SER A 464 -34.59 -11.17 -44.10
C SER A 464 -35.21 -12.45 -44.69
N PRO A 465 -35.37 -13.54 -43.91
CA PRO A 465 -36.07 -14.74 -44.36
C PRO A 465 -37.58 -14.49 -44.27
N THR A 466 -38.12 -13.77 -45.25
CA THR A 466 -39.54 -13.73 -45.53
C THR A 466 -39.77 -14.58 -46.77
N ASP A 467 -40.15 -15.84 -46.56
CA ASP A 467 -40.97 -16.67 -47.44
C ASP A 467 -40.59 -18.14 -47.21
N HIS A 468 -41.38 -18.82 -46.36
CA HIS A 468 -41.67 -20.27 -46.34
C HIS A 468 -42.21 -20.66 -44.94
N LEU A 469 -43.36 -20.09 -44.56
CA LEU A 469 -44.19 -20.61 -43.48
C LEU A 469 -45.28 -21.46 -44.10
N ASN A 470 -45.10 -22.78 -44.18
CA ASN A 470 -46.21 -23.72 -44.31
C ASN A 470 -45.87 -25.10 -43.71
N ALA A 471 -46.75 -25.52 -42.80
CA ALA A 471 -46.94 -26.82 -42.14
C ALA A 471 -45.98 -27.23 -40.99
N PRO A 472 -46.48 -27.32 -39.73
CA PRO A 472 -45.73 -27.87 -38.61
C PRO A 472 -45.68 -29.39 -38.70
N LYS A 473 -44.47 -29.97 -38.79
CA LYS A 473 -44.25 -31.39 -38.46
C LYS A 473 -44.14 -31.53 -36.94
N PRO A 474 -44.80 -32.53 -36.31
CA PRO A 474 -44.62 -32.80 -34.89
C PRO A 474 -43.18 -33.27 -34.63
N GLU A 475 -42.43 -32.46 -33.89
CA GLU A 475 -41.07 -32.80 -33.47
C GLU A 475 -41.09 -33.78 -32.29
N PRO A 476 -40.15 -34.76 -32.26
CA PRO A 476 -40.03 -35.68 -31.15
C PRO A 476 -39.59 -34.96 -29.86
N PRO A 477 -40.16 -35.33 -28.70
CA PRO A 477 -40.00 -34.60 -27.42
C PRO A 477 -38.57 -34.52 -26.86
N ASP A 478 -37.60 -35.30 -27.37
CA ASP A 478 -36.21 -35.30 -26.91
C ASP A 478 -35.30 -34.22 -27.56
N PHE A 479 -35.77 -33.51 -28.58
CA PHE A 479 -34.94 -32.54 -29.33
C PHE A 479 -34.70 -31.22 -28.54
N ARG A 480 -35.65 -30.81 -27.69
CA ARG A 480 -35.59 -29.52 -26.95
C ARG A 480 -34.52 -29.54 -25.84
N ALA A 481 -34.41 -30.63 -25.09
CA ALA A 481 -33.39 -30.75 -24.03
C ALA A 481 -31.95 -30.77 -24.59
N THR A 482 -31.78 -31.23 -25.83
CA THR A 482 -30.47 -31.29 -26.48
C THR A 482 -30.03 -29.94 -27.05
N SER A 483 -30.94 -29.09 -27.53
CA SER A 483 -30.59 -27.77 -28.07
C SER A 483 -30.19 -26.76 -26.98
N GLU A 484 -30.87 -26.76 -25.83
CA GLU A 484 -30.50 -25.90 -24.68
C GLU A 484 -29.11 -26.22 -24.13
N ALA A 485 -28.79 -27.51 -24.03
CA ALA A 485 -27.48 -27.97 -23.59
C ALA A 485 -26.37 -27.51 -24.56
N ARG A 486 -26.64 -27.50 -25.87
CA ARG A 486 -25.69 -27.02 -26.90
C ARG A 486 -25.45 -25.53 -26.81
N VAL A 487 -26.50 -24.71 -26.69
CA VAL A 487 -26.37 -23.24 -26.51
C VAL A 487 -25.61 -22.91 -25.22
N SER A 488 -25.95 -23.57 -24.11
CA SER A 488 -25.25 -23.40 -22.83
C SER A 488 -23.77 -23.77 -22.92
N LEU A 489 -23.44 -24.85 -23.64
CA LEU A 489 -22.06 -25.27 -23.88
C LEU A 489 -21.30 -24.27 -24.77
N ALA A 490 -21.93 -23.81 -25.86
CA ALA A 490 -21.35 -22.81 -26.77
C ALA A 490 -21.07 -21.50 -26.02
N LEU A 491 -21.99 -21.04 -25.17
CA LEU A 491 -21.81 -19.84 -24.36
C LEU A 491 -20.70 -19.98 -23.31
N LYS A 492 -20.56 -21.16 -22.68
CA LYS A 492 -19.44 -21.47 -21.79
C LYS A 492 -18.10 -21.44 -22.54
N ARG A 493 -18.05 -21.93 -23.77
CA ARG A 493 -16.85 -21.88 -24.64
C ARG A 493 -16.50 -20.44 -25.01
N LEU A 494 -17.48 -19.64 -25.44
CA LEU A 494 -17.29 -18.22 -25.76
C LEU A 494 -16.76 -17.43 -24.57
N LYS A 495 -17.38 -17.60 -23.39
CA LYS A 495 -16.92 -16.94 -22.15
C LYS A 495 -15.48 -17.30 -21.80
N ARG A 496 -15.09 -18.57 -21.97
CA ARG A 496 -13.72 -19.03 -21.73
C ARG A 496 -12.74 -18.38 -22.72
N ALA A 497 -13.04 -18.43 -24.01
CA ALA A 497 -12.19 -17.85 -25.04
C ALA A 497 -11.97 -16.33 -24.87
N ILE A 498 -13.02 -15.57 -24.57
CA ILE A 498 -12.90 -14.12 -24.28
C ILE A 498 -12.05 -13.86 -23.04
N THR A 499 -12.17 -14.73 -22.01
CA THR A 499 -11.35 -14.61 -20.79
C THR A 499 -9.88 -14.88 -21.10
N ASP A 500 -9.58 -15.90 -21.90
CA ASP A 500 -8.21 -16.25 -22.29
C ASP A 500 -7.58 -15.13 -23.14
N ALA A 501 -8.34 -14.54 -24.07
CA ALA A 501 -7.88 -13.38 -24.86
C ALA A 501 -7.56 -12.16 -23.98
N ARG A 502 -8.45 -11.86 -23.02
CA ARG A 502 -8.25 -10.77 -22.06
C ARG A 502 -7.00 -10.99 -21.21
N ASP A 503 -6.82 -12.21 -20.68
CA ASP A 503 -5.69 -12.54 -19.84
C ASP A 503 -4.37 -12.45 -20.62
N ASN A 504 -4.34 -12.89 -21.89
CA ASN A 504 -3.17 -12.74 -22.78
C ASN A 504 -2.81 -11.27 -23.05
N ILE A 505 -3.80 -10.39 -23.26
CA ILE A 505 -3.55 -8.95 -23.44
C ILE A 505 -3.06 -8.31 -22.14
N SER A 506 -3.58 -8.75 -20.98
CA SER A 506 -3.08 -8.29 -19.69
C SER A 506 -1.62 -8.71 -19.44
N ILE A 507 -1.20 -9.87 -19.98
CA ILE A 507 0.21 -10.30 -19.94
C ILE A 507 1.04 -9.42 -20.87
N ALA A 508 0.56 -9.13 -22.08
CA ALA A 508 1.24 -8.21 -23.00
C ALA A 508 1.48 -6.82 -22.36
N GLN A 509 0.57 -6.36 -21.48
CA GLN A 509 0.69 -5.12 -20.71
C GLN A 509 1.72 -5.14 -19.57
N SER A 510 2.20 -6.31 -19.15
CA SER A 510 3.17 -6.42 -18.05
C SER A 510 4.59 -6.75 -18.50
N VAL A 511 4.81 -6.99 -19.81
CA VAL A 511 6.14 -7.26 -20.36
C VAL A 511 7.01 -6.00 -20.31
N ARG A 512 8.21 -6.15 -19.75
CA ARG A 512 9.24 -5.11 -19.76
C ARG A 512 10.22 -5.38 -20.89
N PHE A 513 10.52 -4.36 -21.69
CA PHE A 513 11.52 -4.44 -22.74
C PHE A 513 12.85 -3.88 -22.20
N PRO A 514 13.98 -4.59 -22.39
CA PRO A 514 15.28 -4.12 -21.94
C PRO A 514 15.83 -2.97 -22.81
N ASP A 515 15.37 -2.85 -24.06
CA ASP A 515 15.76 -1.79 -24.99
C ASP A 515 14.84 -0.56 -24.83
N ILE A 516 15.44 0.62 -24.65
CA ILE A 516 14.76 1.92 -24.54
C ILE A 516 13.94 2.22 -25.81
N THR A 517 14.42 1.79 -26.97
CA THR A 517 13.77 1.98 -28.26
C THR A 517 12.50 1.13 -28.38
N GLU A 518 12.55 -0.12 -27.90
CA GLU A 518 11.37 -0.98 -27.79
C GLU A 518 10.39 -0.47 -26.73
N GLN A 519 10.89 0.06 -25.60
CA GLN A 519 10.06 0.63 -24.55
C GLN A 519 9.27 1.87 -25.03
N SER A 520 9.87 2.71 -25.88
CA SER A 520 9.21 3.84 -26.53
C SER A 520 8.05 3.38 -27.42
N ARG A 521 8.29 2.38 -28.29
CA ARG A 521 7.25 1.79 -29.16
C ARG A 521 6.16 1.11 -28.34
N TYR A 522 6.55 0.43 -27.27
CA TYR A 522 5.64 -0.19 -26.35
C TYR A 522 4.71 0.84 -25.68
N ASN A 523 5.22 2.00 -25.29
CA ASN A 523 4.37 3.05 -24.70
C ASN A 523 3.28 3.55 -25.68
N ALA A 524 3.56 3.61 -26.98
CA ALA A 524 2.56 3.93 -28.00
C ALA A 524 1.50 2.82 -28.12
N VAL A 525 1.93 1.56 -28.04
CA VAL A 525 1.06 0.37 -28.13
C VAL A 525 0.26 0.10 -26.86
N VAL A 526 0.74 0.50 -25.68
CA VAL A 526 0.05 0.32 -24.39
C VAL A 526 -1.35 0.92 -24.42
N THR A 527 -1.55 2.05 -25.09
CA THR A 527 -2.86 2.68 -25.26
C THR A 527 -3.81 1.76 -26.05
N HIS A 528 -3.33 1.15 -27.15
CA HIS A 528 -4.12 0.18 -27.91
C HIS A 528 -4.45 -1.08 -27.10
N LEU A 529 -3.49 -1.59 -26.31
CA LEU A 529 -3.71 -2.73 -25.41
C LEU A 529 -4.76 -2.41 -24.32
N LYS A 530 -4.82 -1.17 -23.83
CA LYS A 530 -5.86 -0.73 -22.89
C LYS A 530 -7.25 -0.71 -23.55
N HIS A 531 -7.35 -0.21 -24.78
CA HIS A 531 -8.60 -0.24 -25.54
C HIS A 531 -9.05 -1.68 -25.81
N LEU A 532 -8.13 -2.56 -26.20
CA LEU A 532 -8.37 -4.00 -26.36
C LEU A 532 -8.96 -4.64 -25.09
N LEU A 533 -8.37 -4.37 -23.92
CA LEU A 533 -8.89 -4.86 -22.65
C LEU A 533 -10.30 -4.34 -22.35
N ALA A 534 -10.54 -3.05 -22.58
CA ALA A 534 -11.87 -2.46 -22.37
C ALA A 534 -12.93 -3.13 -23.26
N ILE A 535 -12.62 -3.33 -24.55
CA ILE A 535 -13.50 -4.01 -25.51
C ILE A 535 -13.81 -5.44 -25.06
N LEU A 536 -12.80 -6.20 -24.63
CA LEU A 536 -12.99 -7.57 -24.16
C LEU A 536 -13.74 -7.65 -22.84
N ASP A 537 -13.56 -6.70 -21.93
CA ASP A 537 -14.34 -6.63 -20.69
C ASP A 537 -15.82 -6.33 -20.95
N ILE A 538 -16.13 -5.48 -21.93
CA ILE A 538 -17.51 -5.24 -22.38
C ILE A 538 -18.07 -6.53 -22.98
N ALA A 539 -17.36 -7.17 -23.92
CA ALA A 539 -17.81 -8.42 -24.55
C ALA A 539 -18.05 -9.54 -23.52
N LEU A 540 -17.17 -9.67 -22.52
CA LEU A 540 -17.29 -10.63 -21.43
C LEU A 540 -18.49 -10.34 -20.53
N THR A 541 -18.77 -9.06 -20.28
CA THR A 541 -19.94 -8.63 -19.49
C THR A 541 -21.22 -8.97 -20.24
N THR A 542 -21.31 -8.67 -21.54
CA THR A 542 -22.44 -9.03 -22.40
C THR A 542 -22.66 -10.54 -22.44
N ALA A 543 -21.59 -11.34 -22.60
CA ALA A 543 -21.68 -12.80 -22.59
C ALA A 543 -22.15 -13.36 -21.24
N ARG A 544 -21.75 -12.74 -20.12
CA ARG A 544 -22.22 -13.12 -18.78
C ARG A 544 -23.69 -12.79 -18.59
N SER A 545 -24.12 -11.60 -19.01
CA SER A 545 -25.53 -11.21 -18.98
C SER A 545 -26.37 -12.20 -19.78
N LEU A 546 -25.96 -12.52 -21.02
CA LEU A 546 -26.63 -13.54 -21.85
C LEU A 546 -26.72 -14.90 -21.14
N SER A 547 -25.66 -15.30 -20.44
CA SER A 547 -25.62 -16.57 -19.69
C SER A 547 -26.54 -16.59 -18.47
N MET A 548 -26.79 -15.44 -17.86
CA MET A 548 -27.75 -15.31 -16.77
C MET A 548 -29.18 -15.24 -17.30
N SER A 549 -29.41 -14.53 -18.40
CA SER A 549 -30.72 -14.40 -19.03
C SER A 549 -31.23 -15.69 -19.67
N GLY A 550 -30.33 -16.53 -20.21
CA GLY A 550 -30.68 -17.84 -20.75
C GLY A 550 -31.30 -18.79 -19.73
N ALA A 551 -31.01 -18.60 -18.43
CA ALA A 551 -31.68 -19.36 -17.37
C ALA A 551 -33.14 -18.92 -17.13
N CYS A 552 -33.52 -17.72 -17.58
CA CYS A 552 -34.88 -17.18 -17.47
C CYS A 552 -35.71 -17.37 -18.74
N LEU A 553 -35.09 -17.32 -19.92
CA LEU A 553 -35.80 -17.35 -21.22
C LEU A 553 -36.29 -18.74 -21.66
N LEU A 554 -35.73 -19.81 -21.11
CA LEU A 554 -36.10 -21.19 -21.44
C LEU A 554 -37.16 -21.80 -20.51
N ARG A 555 -37.59 -21.05 -19.48
CA ARG A 555 -38.69 -21.45 -18.60
C ARG A 555 -39.96 -20.78 -19.10
N GLU A 556 -40.92 -21.59 -19.56
CA GLU A 556 -42.20 -21.26 -20.20
C GLU A 556 -43.19 -20.44 -19.32
N GLU A 557 -42.71 -19.63 -18.36
CA GLU A 557 -43.53 -18.80 -17.46
C GLU A 557 -43.66 -17.34 -17.93
N VAL A 558 -43.22 -17.01 -19.14
CA VAL A 558 -43.25 -15.62 -19.68
C VAL A 558 -44.62 -15.21 -20.24
N ASN A 559 -45.62 -16.10 -20.25
CA ASN A 559 -46.98 -15.75 -20.69
C ASN A 559 -47.73 -14.78 -19.74
N ASN A 560 -47.15 -14.40 -18.60
CA ASN A 560 -47.77 -13.47 -17.63
C ASN A 560 -47.13 -12.07 -17.55
N TRP A 561 -46.16 -11.74 -18.39
CA TRP A 561 -45.42 -10.46 -18.30
C TRP A 561 -45.95 -9.38 -19.27
N GLY A 562 -47.27 -9.29 -19.44
CA GLY A 562 -47.92 -8.42 -20.43
C GLY A 562 -47.71 -6.90 -20.26
N HIS A 563 -47.05 -6.43 -19.19
CA HIS A 563 -46.90 -4.99 -18.92
C HIS A 563 -45.45 -4.49 -18.66
N ASP A 564 -44.45 -5.36 -18.52
CA ASP A 564 -43.05 -4.94 -18.21
C ASP A 564 -42.07 -5.05 -19.40
N VAL A 565 -42.55 -5.46 -20.58
CA VAL A 565 -41.70 -5.68 -21.77
C VAL A 565 -41.18 -4.37 -22.37
N ASP A 566 -41.92 -3.27 -22.24
CA ASP A 566 -41.52 -1.96 -22.76
C ASP A 566 -40.29 -1.37 -22.04
N TYR A 567 -40.09 -1.72 -20.76
CA TYR A 567 -38.95 -1.22 -19.98
C TYR A 567 -37.64 -1.95 -20.33
N LEU A 568 -37.71 -3.24 -20.68
CA LEU A 568 -36.56 -4.04 -21.14
C LEU A 568 -36.16 -3.71 -22.58
N TYR A 569 -37.12 -3.33 -23.43
CA TYR A 569 -36.84 -2.91 -24.81
C TYR A 569 -35.99 -1.62 -24.87
N HIS A 570 -36.18 -0.70 -23.91
CA HIS A 570 -35.44 0.56 -23.84
C HIS A 570 -33.98 0.41 -23.37
N ILE A 571 -33.63 -0.65 -22.63
CA ILE A 571 -32.28 -0.89 -22.11
C ILE A 571 -31.35 -1.50 -23.18
N CYS A 572 -31.90 -2.10 -24.23
CA CYS A 572 -31.12 -2.77 -25.28
C CYS A 572 -30.79 -1.91 -26.50
N HIS A 573 -31.33 -0.69 -26.59
CA HIS A 573 -30.92 0.30 -27.59
C HIS A 573 -29.68 1.08 -27.11
N PHE A 574 -28.53 0.39 -27.08
CA PHE A 574 -27.24 1.05 -27.00
C PHE A 574 -26.95 1.64 -28.39
N ASP A 575 -26.91 2.98 -28.52
CA ASP A 575 -26.65 3.63 -29.81
C ASP A 575 -25.20 3.39 -30.24
N TYR A 576 -25.02 2.33 -31.03
CA TYR A 576 -23.77 1.92 -31.65
C TYR A 576 -23.10 3.06 -32.42
N ARG A 577 -23.89 4.01 -32.97
CA ARG A 577 -23.38 5.15 -33.73
C ARG A 577 -22.68 6.17 -32.83
N GLU A 578 -23.21 6.36 -31.63
CA GLU A 578 -22.66 7.31 -30.65
C GLU A 578 -21.38 6.78 -30.01
N ALA A 579 -21.34 5.49 -29.66
CA ALA A 579 -20.14 4.85 -29.10
C ALA A 579 -18.98 4.77 -30.11
N VAL A 580 -19.27 4.43 -31.37
CA VAL A 580 -18.26 4.44 -32.45
C VAL A 580 -17.82 5.87 -32.78
N GLY A 581 -18.74 6.84 -32.74
CA GLY A 581 -18.42 8.26 -32.91
C GLY A 581 -17.48 8.80 -31.83
N GLN A 582 -17.71 8.44 -30.56
CA GLN A 582 -16.84 8.84 -29.45
C GLN A 582 -15.45 8.19 -29.51
N ILE A 583 -15.37 6.90 -29.87
CA ILE A 583 -14.08 6.20 -30.03
C ILE A 583 -13.30 6.78 -31.21
N SER A 584 -13.96 7.06 -32.33
CA SER A 584 -13.32 7.69 -33.51
C SER A 584 -12.85 9.11 -33.22
N ALA A 585 -13.64 9.91 -32.48
CA ALA A 585 -13.26 11.27 -32.11
C ALA A 585 -12.05 11.29 -31.17
N ASN A 586 -11.98 10.37 -30.22
CA ASN A 586 -10.85 10.25 -29.30
C ASN A 586 -9.56 9.76 -29.98
N MET A 587 -9.66 8.93 -31.04
CA MET A 587 -8.48 8.51 -31.83
C MET A 587 -7.92 9.64 -32.71
N VAL A 588 -8.76 10.55 -33.21
CA VAL A 588 -8.32 11.67 -34.06
C VAL A 588 -7.66 12.78 -33.24
N TYR A 589 -8.11 13.02 -32.01
CA TYR A 589 -7.55 14.06 -31.15
C TYR A 589 -6.14 13.76 -30.62
N ASP A 590 -5.79 12.49 -30.43
CA ASP A 590 -4.47 12.10 -29.88
C ASP A 590 -3.34 12.09 -30.93
N LEU A 591 -3.67 12.09 -32.23
CA LEU A 591 -2.70 12.06 -33.34
C LEU A 591 -2.38 13.45 -33.93
N GLY A 592 -3.09 14.51 -33.50
CA GLY A 592 -3.00 15.86 -34.10
C GLY A 592 -1.90 16.78 -33.56
N GLY A 593 -0.99 16.28 -32.72
CA GLY A 593 -0.06 17.12 -31.93
C GLY A 593 1.38 17.26 -32.44
N ILE A 594 1.68 17.00 -33.72
CA ILE A 594 3.03 17.20 -34.27
C ILE A 594 3.04 18.45 -35.16
N PRO A 595 3.84 19.50 -34.85
CA PRO A 595 3.93 20.68 -35.69
C PRO A 595 4.60 20.32 -37.02
N LYS A 596 3.86 20.48 -38.12
CA LYS A 596 4.41 20.54 -39.47
C LYS A 596 4.94 21.95 -39.69
N ASP A 597 6.22 22.19 -39.41
CA ASP A 597 6.95 23.33 -39.98
C ASP A 597 8.44 22.97 -40.06
N LYS A 598 9.05 23.28 -41.20
CA LYS A 598 10.43 23.02 -41.66
C LYS A 598 10.67 21.80 -42.54
N GLU A 599 9.93 21.73 -43.64
CA GLU A 599 10.44 21.22 -44.91
C GLU A 599 10.28 22.32 -45.95
N ASN A 600 11.35 23.09 -46.16
CA ASN A 600 11.73 23.76 -47.41
C ASN A 600 12.82 24.78 -47.11
N GLU A 601 14.08 24.38 -47.23
CA GLU A 601 15.10 25.27 -47.80
C GLU A 601 16.19 24.43 -48.47
N THR A 602 16.26 24.64 -49.77
CA THR A 602 17.08 23.97 -50.77
C THR A 602 18.53 24.43 -50.74
N VAL A 603 19.41 23.44 -50.78
CA VAL A 603 20.67 23.33 -51.55
C VAL A 603 21.07 24.57 -52.38
N HIS A 604 22.21 25.18 -52.02
CA HIS A 604 23.18 25.64 -53.01
C HIS A 604 24.59 25.24 -52.55
N SER A 605 25.25 24.49 -53.43
CA SER A 605 26.67 24.15 -53.40
C SER A 605 27.53 25.39 -53.65
N ASP A 606 28.65 25.51 -52.95
CA ASP A 606 29.90 25.88 -53.60
C ASP A 606 31.14 25.36 -52.85
N VAL A 607 32.09 24.91 -53.66
CA VAL A 607 33.38 24.33 -53.34
C VAL A 607 34.43 25.44 -53.45
N SER A 608 35.37 25.51 -52.49
CA SER A 608 36.84 25.67 -52.69
C SER A 608 37.55 26.58 -51.67
N SER A 609 38.81 26.21 -51.41
CA SER A 609 39.95 27.01 -50.91
C SER A 609 40.02 27.30 -49.40
N GLU A 610 40.83 26.58 -48.62
CA GLU A 610 42.28 26.76 -48.35
C GLU A 610 42.64 27.85 -47.32
N ARG A 611 43.41 27.39 -46.31
CA ARG A 611 44.47 28.03 -45.52
C ARG A 611 44.19 29.02 -44.37
N GLU A 612 44.97 28.75 -43.31
CA GLU A 612 45.67 29.66 -42.39
C GLU A 612 44.81 30.48 -41.41
N LEU A 613 44.89 30.15 -40.11
CA LEU A 613 45.81 30.82 -39.18
C LEU A 613 45.76 30.17 -37.79
N GLU A 614 46.94 29.77 -37.30
CA GLU A 614 47.26 29.71 -35.87
C GLU A 614 47.15 31.11 -35.26
N SER A 615 46.64 31.25 -34.04
CA SER A 615 47.34 31.92 -32.93
C SER A 615 46.40 32.13 -31.74
N ASP A 616 46.96 31.89 -30.55
CA ASP A 616 46.68 32.59 -29.31
C ASP A 616 45.32 32.41 -28.64
N LEU A 617 45.31 31.56 -27.62
CA LEU A 617 45.17 32.03 -26.24
C LEU A 617 45.68 30.94 -25.30
N GLY A 618 46.92 31.11 -24.87
CA GLY A 618 47.49 30.41 -23.74
C GLY A 618 47.22 31.14 -22.42
N GLU A 619 47.70 30.48 -21.36
CA GLU A 619 47.81 30.89 -19.96
C GLU A 619 46.54 30.81 -19.11
N ASN A 620 46.59 30.38 -17.85
CA ASN A 620 47.53 29.62 -17.01
C ASN A 620 46.77 29.53 -15.68
N PHE A 621 46.67 28.37 -15.03
CA PHE A 621 46.54 28.32 -13.56
C PHE A 621 46.89 26.92 -13.06
N ASP A 622 48.15 26.78 -12.64
CA ASP A 622 48.68 25.71 -11.80
C ASP A 622 49.48 26.35 -10.65
N GLY A 623 49.42 25.74 -9.46
CA GLY A 623 50.26 26.02 -8.28
C GLY A 623 49.48 26.63 -7.11
N ALA A 624 49.02 25.87 -6.10
CA ALA A 624 49.76 25.19 -5.01
C ALA A 624 50.24 26.14 -3.90
N GLU A 625 49.76 25.95 -2.66
CA GLU A 625 50.54 25.54 -1.46
C GLU A 625 49.72 25.62 -0.15
N ASP A 626 50.19 24.82 0.82
CA ASP A 626 49.85 24.62 2.24
C ASP A 626 48.67 23.71 2.68
#